data_AF-A0A7Y2CB25-F1
#
_entry.id   AF-A0A7Y2CB25-F1
#
_cell.length_a   1.000
_cell.length_b   1.000
_cell.length_c   1.000
_cell.angle_alpha   90.00
_cell.angle_beta   90.00
_cell.angle_gamma   90.00
#
_symmetry.space_group_name_H-M   'P 1'
#
loop_
_entity.id
_entity.type
_entity.pdbx_description
1 polymer ?
#
loop_
_entity_poly.entity_id
_entity_poly.type
_entity_poly.pdbx_seq_one_letter_code
_entity_poly.pdbx_strand_id
1 'polypeptide(L)'
;MAENKVDGRLFCNRTLNLRRIRAIGYDMDYTLVHYHMKAWEERTYSYIKEKLESTGWPVATLTFDPNLVMRGLIIDTELGNVVKADRFGYVKYAFHGSSAMPL
;
A
#
# COMPACT_ATOMS: atom_id res chain seq x y z
N MET A 1 -1.72 -11.09 -26.22
CA MET A 1 -2.02 -10.64 -24.84
C MET A 1 -2.72 -9.30 -24.98
N ALA A 2 -3.98 -9.21 -24.55
CA ALA A 2 -4.82 -8.05 -24.84
C ALA A 2 -4.31 -6.82 -24.08
N GLU A 3 -3.99 -5.75 -24.80
CA GLU A 3 -3.84 -4.41 -24.22
C GLU A 3 -5.13 -4.06 -23.47
N ASN A 4 -5.01 -3.88 -22.16
CA ASN A 4 -6.11 -3.35 -21.35
C ASN A 4 -6.36 -1.91 -21.79
N LYS A 5 -7.38 -1.74 -22.63
CA LYS A 5 -7.96 -0.44 -22.97
C LYS A 5 -8.39 0.22 -21.67
N VAL A 6 -7.77 1.36 -21.32
CA VAL A 6 -8.19 2.16 -20.17
C VAL A 6 -9.61 2.63 -20.44
N ASP A 7 -10.56 2.05 -19.72
CA ASP A 7 -11.95 2.49 -19.73
C ASP A 7 -11.98 3.88 -19.07
N GLY A 8 -12.09 4.95 -19.87
CA GLY A 8 -12.04 6.35 -19.45
C GLY A 8 -13.23 6.81 -18.61
N ARG A 9 -13.82 5.92 -17.82
CA ARG A 9 -14.96 6.19 -16.95
C ARG A 9 -14.50 6.84 -15.65
N LEU A 10 -15.34 7.75 -15.16
CA LEU A 10 -15.21 8.36 -13.84
C LEU A 10 -16.30 7.81 -12.92
N PHE A 11 -15.90 7.25 -11.79
CA PHE A 11 -16.84 6.75 -10.78
C PHE A 11 -17.32 7.86 -9.86
N CYS A 12 -18.58 7.81 -9.43
CA CYS A 12 -19.23 8.87 -8.65
C CYS A 12 -19.95 8.29 -7.43
N ASN A 13 -19.43 8.56 -6.24
CA ASN A 13 -20.09 8.15 -4.98
C ASN A 13 -21.18 9.13 -4.53
N ARG A 14 -21.06 10.42 -4.88
CA ARG A 14 -21.99 11.50 -4.54
C ARG A 14 -22.09 12.46 -5.72
N THR A 15 -23.30 12.88 -6.07
CA THR A 15 -23.55 13.81 -7.19
C THR A 15 -22.67 15.06 -7.09
N LEU A 16 -21.93 15.35 -8.16
CA LEU A 16 -21.05 16.52 -8.26
C LEU A 16 -21.41 17.33 -9.51
N ASN A 17 -21.76 18.60 -9.34
CA ASN A 17 -22.00 19.52 -10.46
C ASN A 17 -20.71 20.27 -10.82
N LEU A 18 -20.02 19.82 -11.87
CA LEU A 18 -18.76 20.40 -12.32
C LEU A 18 -18.87 21.87 -12.73
N ARG A 19 -20.05 22.35 -13.16
CA ARG A 19 -20.26 23.76 -13.54
C ARG A 19 -20.04 24.74 -12.38
N ARG A 20 -20.17 24.27 -11.13
CA ARG A 20 -20.00 25.10 -9.93
C ARG A 20 -18.55 25.15 -9.43
N ILE A 21 -17.66 24.32 -9.98
CA ILE A 21 -16.27 24.24 -9.55
C ILE A 21 -15.48 25.39 -10.17
N ARG A 22 -14.79 26.17 -9.35
CA ARG A 22 -14.00 27.36 -9.78
C ARG A 22 -12.49 27.15 -9.72
N ALA A 23 -12.04 26.10 -9.05
CA ALA A 23 -10.64 25.77 -8.91
C ALA A 23 -10.48 24.25 -8.90
N ILE A 24 -9.38 23.76 -9.47
CA ILE A 24 -8.98 22.37 -9.44
C ILE A 24 -7.62 22.32 -8.77
N GLY A 25 -7.58 21.69 -7.59
CA GLY A 25 -6.33 21.40 -6.90
C GLY A 25 -5.82 20.04 -7.34
N TYR A 26 -4.51 19.93 -7.51
CA TYR A 26 -3.82 18.68 -7.76
C TYR A 26 -2.85 18.40 -6.62
N ASP A 27 -2.80 17.14 -6.21
CA ASP A 27 -1.67 16.61 -5.46
C ASP A 27 -0.58 16.14 -6.44
N MET A 28 0.65 15.99 -5.98
CA MET A 28 1.78 15.61 -6.85
C MET A 28 1.97 14.09 -6.87
N ASP A 29 2.40 13.52 -5.75
CA ASP A 29 2.79 12.12 -5.66
C ASP A 29 1.59 11.18 -5.79
N TYR A 30 1.72 10.16 -6.64
CA TYR A 30 0.66 9.21 -6.95
C TYR A 30 -0.63 9.83 -7.54
N THR A 31 -0.61 11.12 -7.89
CA THR A 31 -1.73 11.85 -8.53
C THR A 31 -1.33 12.42 -9.90
N LEU A 32 -0.35 13.33 -9.93
CA LEU A 32 0.23 13.84 -11.19
C LEU A 32 1.45 13.02 -11.60
N VAL A 33 2.26 12.62 -10.61
CA VAL A 33 3.47 11.83 -10.81
C VAL A 33 3.18 10.39 -10.42
N HIS A 34 3.20 9.50 -11.41
CA HIS A 34 3.04 8.07 -11.21
C HIS A 34 4.41 7.41 -11.18
N TYR A 35 4.77 6.84 -10.03
CA TYR A 35 5.99 6.07 -9.89
C TYR A 35 5.84 4.68 -10.53
N HIS A 36 6.95 4.16 -11.05
CA HIS A 36 7.07 2.72 -11.32
C HIS A 36 7.08 1.97 -9.99
N MET A 37 5.88 1.71 -9.44
CA MET A 37 5.66 1.24 -8.07
C MET A 37 6.60 0.10 -7.68
N LYS A 38 6.70 -0.96 -8.50
CA LYS A 38 7.56 -2.12 -8.19
C LYS A 38 9.03 -1.73 -7.98
N ALA A 39 9.59 -0.94 -8.90
CA ALA A 39 10.97 -0.49 -8.80
C ALA A 39 11.17 0.51 -7.64
N TRP A 40 10.17 1.34 -7.36
CA TRP A 40 10.20 2.29 -6.25
C TRP A 40 10.15 1.59 -4.89
N GLU A 41 9.26 0.62 -4.71
CA GLU A 41 9.11 -0.15 -3.48
C GLU A 41 10.34 -1.02 -3.20
N GLU A 42 10.87 -1.71 -4.23
CA GLU A 42 12.09 -2.52 -4.09
C GLU A 42 13.31 -1.68 -3.68
N ARG A 43 13.45 -0.49 -4.26
CA ARG A 43 14.51 0.44 -3.89
C ARG A 43 14.35 0.96 -2.46
N THR A 44 13.12 1.29 -2.08
CA THR A 44 12.80 1.75 -0.72
C THR A 44 13.10 0.68 0.31
N TYR A 45 12.70 -0.56 0.03
CA TYR A 45 13.00 -1.72 0.88
C TYR A 45 14.51 -1.90 1.07
N SER A 46 15.28 -1.88 -0.02
CA SER A 46 16.73 -2.05 0.01
C SER A 46 17.40 -0.97 0.85
N TYR A 47 17.00 0.29 0.68
CA TYR A 47 17.54 1.41 1.45
C TYR A 47 17.26 1.29 2.96
N ILE A 48 16.04 0.87 3.33
CA ILE A 48 15.68 0.65 4.74
C ILE A 48 16.47 -0.53 5.32
N LYS A 49 16.60 -1.62 4.56
CA LYS A 49 17.38 -2.81 4.95
C LYS A 49 18.83 -2.44 5.26
N GLU A 50 19.50 -1.75 4.33
CA GLU A 50 20.88 -1.26 4.51
C GLU A 50 21.01 -0.39 5.77
N LYS A 51 20.03 0.50 6.02
CA LYS A 51 20.05 1.35 7.21
C LYS A 51 19.92 0.53 8.49
N LEU A 52 19.01 -0.44 8.53
CA LEU A 52 18.81 -1.32 9.69
C LEU A 52 20.05 -2.20 9.94
N GLU A 53 20.64 -2.77 8.91
CA GLU A 53 21.90 -3.52 8.99
C GLU A 53 23.03 -2.66 9.58
N SER A 54 23.18 -1.41 9.11
CA SER A 54 24.19 -0.49 9.62
C SER A 54 24.05 -0.16 11.11
N THR A 55 22.84 -0.37 11.66
CA THR A 55 22.53 -0.19 13.08
C THR A 55 22.56 -1.49 13.89
N GLY A 56 22.98 -2.61 13.29
CA GLY A 56 23.18 -3.90 13.96
C GLY A 56 21.97 -4.82 13.98
N TRP A 57 20.90 -4.54 13.23
CA TRP A 57 19.73 -5.42 13.17
C TRP A 57 19.99 -6.65 12.29
N PRO A 58 19.49 -7.85 12.66
CA PRO A 58 19.72 -9.09 11.93
C PRO A 58 18.78 -9.24 10.71
N VAL A 59 18.89 -8.32 9.75
CA VAL A 59 17.97 -8.25 8.59
C VAL A 59 18.62 -8.66 7.26
N ALA A 60 19.89 -9.09 7.27
CA ALA A 60 20.67 -9.42 6.08
C ALA A 60 20.03 -10.47 5.16
N THR A 61 19.31 -11.43 5.73
CA THR A 61 18.65 -12.51 4.98
C THR A 61 17.30 -12.13 4.42
N LEU A 62 16.75 -10.96 4.79
CA LEU A 62 15.43 -10.56 4.32
C LEU A 62 15.48 -10.15 2.84
N THR A 63 14.46 -10.56 2.09
CA THR A 63 14.28 -10.28 0.67
C THR A 63 12.95 -9.57 0.44
N PHE A 64 12.93 -8.62 -0.50
CA PHE A 64 11.70 -7.94 -0.88
C PHE A 64 10.74 -8.91 -1.60
N ASP A 65 9.49 -8.98 -1.14
CA ASP A 65 8.39 -9.66 -1.82
C ASP A 65 7.22 -8.69 -2.01
N PRO A 66 6.92 -8.26 -3.25
CA PRO A 66 5.85 -7.30 -3.53
C PRO A 66 4.44 -7.88 -3.30
N ASN A 67 4.30 -9.19 -3.08
CA ASN A 67 3.01 -9.85 -2.90
C ASN A 67 2.66 -10.09 -1.43
N LEU A 68 3.61 -9.88 -0.51
CA LEU A 68 3.42 -10.17 0.91
C LEU A 68 2.45 -9.19 1.59
N VAL A 69 2.40 -7.94 1.11
CA VAL A 69 1.60 -6.87 1.72
C VAL A 69 0.71 -6.17 0.68
N MET A 70 -0.33 -5.52 1.16
CA MET A 70 -1.22 -4.70 0.35
C MET A 70 -1.60 -3.41 1.07
N ARG A 71 -2.16 -2.44 0.33
CA ARG A 71 -2.56 -1.16 0.92
C ARG A 71 -3.71 -1.31 1.92
N GLY A 72 -3.66 -0.48 2.96
CA GLY A 72 -4.68 -0.39 4.00
C GLY A 72 -4.70 -1.57 4.97
N LEU A 73 -3.53 -2.13 5.28
CA LEU A 73 -3.31 -3.02 6.43
C LEU A 73 -3.07 -2.18 7.68
N ILE A 74 -3.36 -2.76 8.85
CA ILE A 74 -3.14 -2.16 10.16
C ILE A 74 -2.03 -2.95 10.85
N ILE A 75 -1.03 -2.25 11.41
CA ILE A 75 0.02 -2.86 12.23
C ILE A 75 -0.41 -2.73 13.70
N ASP A 76 -0.67 -3.86 14.32
CA ASP A 76 -0.84 -3.98 15.76
C ASP A 76 0.54 -4.04 16.41
N THR A 77 0.94 -2.93 17.03
CA THR A 77 2.25 -2.79 17.68
C THR A 77 2.31 -3.42 19.07
N GLU A 78 1.17 -3.78 19.66
CA GLU A 78 1.10 -4.42 20.98
C GLU A 78 1.36 -5.92 20.86
N LEU A 79 0.70 -6.58 19.89
CA LEU A 79 0.82 -8.03 19.69
C LEU A 79 1.72 -8.41 18.50
N GLY A 80 2.16 -7.43 17.70
CA GLY A 80 3.04 -7.67 16.56
C GLY A 80 2.32 -8.28 15.34
N ASN A 81 1.03 -7.99 15.18
CA ASN A 81 0.21 -8.54 14.09
C ASN A 81 0.03 -7.54 12.95
N VAL A 82 -0.20 -8.06 11.75
CA VAL A 82 -0.68 -7.28 10.61
C VAL A 82 -2.09 -7.75 10.28
N VAL A 83 -3.05 -6.84 10.35
CA VAL A 83 -4.48 -7.17 10.20
C VAL A 83 -5.14 -6.38 9.08
N LYS A 84 -6.12 -7.01 8.43
CA LYS A 84 -7.06 -6.37 7.51
C LYS A 84 -8.43 -6.36 8.17
N ALA A 85 -8.88 -5.18 8.59
CA ALA A 85 -10.21 -4.99 9.14
C ALA A 85 -11.18 -4.45 8.09
N ASP A 86 -12.46 -4.73 8.28
CA ASP A 86 -13.53 -4.04 7.55
C ASP A 86 -13.87 -2.68 8.17
N ARG A 87 -14.83 -1.97 7.57
CA ARG A 87 -15.26 -0.63 8.01
C ARG A 87 -15.87 -0.58 9.41
N PHE A 88 -16.24 -1.72 10.00
CA PHE A 88 -16.81 -1.83 11.34
C PHE A 88 -15.76 -2.31 12.36
N GLY A 89 -14.52 -2.54 11.93
CA GLY A 89 -13.43 -2.98 12.78
C GLY A 89 -13.33 -4.51 12.92
N TYR A 90 -14.14 -5.29 12.20
CA TYR A 90 -13.99 -6.75 12.24
C TYR A 90 -12.78 -7.19 11.43
N VAL A 91 -11.91 -7.98 12.06
CA VAL A 91 -10.75 -8.59 11.42
C VAL A 91 -11.20 -9.63 10.40
N LYS A 92 -10.79 -9.44 9.13
CA LYS A 92 -11.03 -10.39 8.03
C LYS A 92 -9.82 -11.23 7.71
N TYR A 93 -8.63 -10.70 7.99
CA TYR A 93 -7.36 -11.41 7.83
C TYR A 93 -6.41 -10.95 8.93
N ALA A 94 -5.66 -11.87 9.51
CA ALA A 94 -4.63 -11.59 10.49
C ALA A 94 -3.38 -12.42 10.17
N PHE A 95 -2.22 -11.79 10.31
CA PHE A 95 -0.92 -12.39 10.12
C PHE A 95 -0.03 -12.05 11.32
N HIS A 96 0.75 -13.02 11.77
CA HIS A 96 1.86 -12.81 12.70
C HIS A 96 3.17 -13.07 11.96
N GLY A 97 3.97 -12.02 11.75
CA GLY A 97 5.04 -12.05 10.75
C GLY A 97 4.48 -12.35 9.34
N SER A 98 4.99 -13.38 8.69
CA SER A 98 4.52 -13.86 7.37
C SER A 98 3.52 -15.01 7.44
N SER A 99 3.10 -15.42 8.64
CA SER A 99 2.21 -16.56 8.85
C SER A 99 0.78 -16.10 9.04
N ALA A 100 -0.13 -16.64 8.23
CA ALA A 100 -1.56 -16.42 8.42
C ALA A 100 -2.01 -17.01 9.77
N MET A 101 -2.81 -16.24 10.50
CA MET A 101 -3.41 -16.69 11.75
C MET A 101 -4.76 -17.34 11.46
N PRO A 102 -5.15 -18.37 12.25
CA PRO A 102 -6.52 -18.86 12.22
C PRO A 102 -7.48 -17.74 12.66
N LEU A 103 -8.58 -17.60 11.93
CA LEU A 103 -9.69 -16.70 12.25
C LEU A 103 -10.74 -17.42 13.09
#